data_AF-G7TKS1-F1
#
_entry.id   AF-G7TKS1-F1
#
_cell.length_a   1.000
_cell.length_b   1.000
_cell.length_c   1.000
_cell.angle_alpha   90.00
_cell.angle_beta   90.00
_cell.angle_gamma   90.00
#
_symmetry.space_group_name_H-M   'P 1'
#
loop_
_entity.id
_entity.type
_entity.pdbx_description
1 polymer ?
#
loop_
_entity_poly.entity_id
_entity_poly.type
_entity_poly.pdbx_seq_one_letter_code
_entity_poly.pdbx_strand_id
1 'polypeptide(L)' 'MQEWGKPAQQIRPDDIVWIPPGVKHWHGANANVATTHIAIAQSQGGTPVTWLEQVSKAQ' A
#
# COMPACT_ATOMS: atom_id res chain seq x y z
N MET A 1 -0.09 -3.25 5.03
CA MET A 1 0.46 -3.21 3.65
C MET A 1 0.56 -4.63 3.17
N GLN A 2 0.23 -4.88 1.90
CA GLN A 2 0.37 -6.19 1.30
C GLN A 2 0.96 -6.05 -0.09
N GLU A 3 2.02 -6.81 -0.35
CA GLU A 3 2.56 -6.99 -1.70
C GLU A 3 1.82 -8.13 -2.39
N TRP A 4 1.78 -8.08 -3.72
CA TRP A 4 1.20 -9.14 -4.52
C TRP A 4 1.81 -10.51 -4.19
N GLY A 5 0.95 -11.48 -3.84
CA GLY A 5 1.37 -12.85 -3.50
C GLY A 5 2.03 -13.01 -2.13
N LYS A 6 2.12 -11.95 -1.31
CA LYS A 6 2.65 -12.03 0.06
C LYS A 6 1.54 -11.88 1.10
N PRO A 7 1.75 -12.37 2.34
CA PRO A 7 0.84 -12.11 3.45
C PRO A 7 0.71 -10.61 3.75
N ALA A 8 -0.47 -10.20 4.20
CA ALA A 8 -0.67 -8.85 4.69
C ALA A 8 0.16 -8.59 5.96
N GLN A 9 0.77 -7.41 6.03
CA GLN A 9 1.49 -6.92 7.20
C GLN A 9 0.67 -5.83 7.90
N GLN A 10 0.44 -6.01 9.20
CA GLN A 10 -0.21 -5.02 10.05
C GLN A 10 0.68 -3.78 10.14
N ILE A 11 0.08 -2.61 9.91
CA ILE A 11 0.72 -1.30 10.14
C ILE A 11 0.13 -0.72 11.43
N ARG A 12 0.97 -0.18 12.29
CA ARG A 12 0.63 0.54 13.51
C ARG A 12 1.08 2.00 13.41
N PRO A 13 0.56 2.90 14.27
CA PRO A 13 1.15 4.23 14.41
C PRO A 13 2.67 4.13 14.59
N ASP A 14 3.38 5.07 13.97
CA ASP A 14 4.85 5.19 13.95
C ASP A 14 5.63 4.16 13.11
N ASP A 15 4.96 3.15 12.55
CA ASP A 15 5.62 2.24 11.60
C ASP A 15 6.02 2.97 10.31
N ILE A 16 7.23 2.69 9.83
CA ILE A 16 7.72 3.13 8.52
C ILE A 16 7.58 1.98 7.54
N VAL A 17 6.79 2.19 6.49
CA VAL A 17 6.64 1.23 5.40
C VAL A 17 7.42 1.73 4.19
N TRP A 18 8.51 1.03 3.85
CA TRP A 18 9.23 1.26 2.61
C TRP A 18 8.71 0.34 1.52
N ILE A 19 8.39 0.91 0.35
CA ILE A 19 7.89 0.17 -0.80
C ILE A 19 8.88 0.35 -1.95
N PRO A 20 9.63 -0.70 -2.34
CA PRO A 20 10.59 -0.60 -3.43
C PRO A 20 9.94 -0.24 -4.78
N PRO A 21 10.67 0.41 -5.70
CA PRO A 21 10.15 0.72 -7.04
C PRO A 21 9.62 -0.51 -7.77
N GLY A 22 8.47 -0.38 -8.44
CA GLY A 22 7.87 -1.44 -9.25
C GLY A 22 7.14 -2.53 -8.47
N VAL A 23 7.11 -2.48 -7.13
CA VAL A 23 6.39 -3.46 -6.32
C VAL A 23 4.88 -3.18 -6.39
N LYS A 24 4.11 -4.17 -6.86
CA LYS A 24 2.65 -4.15 -6.82
C LYS A 24 2.18 -4.38 -5.38
N HIS A 25 1.43 -3.42 -4.84
CA HIS A 25 1.02 -3.44 -3.44
C HIS A 25 -0.31 -2.71 -3.22
N TRP A 26 -0.89 -2.91 -2.04
CA TRP A 26 -1.97 -2.10 -1.50
C TRP A 26 -1.81 -1.91 0.00
N HIS A 27 -2.45 -0.88 0.53
CA HIS A 27 -2.51 -0.58 1.96
C HIS A 27 -3.81 0.18 2.25
N GLY A 28 -4.36 -0.05 3.44
CA GLY A 28 -5.61 0.54 3.87
C GLY A 28 -5.96 0.15 5.30
N ALA A 29 -7.11 0.62 5.75
CA ALA A 29 -7.70 0.25 7.02
C ALA A 29 -7.99 -1.26 7.09
N ASN A 30 -8.02 -1.81 8.30
CA ASN A 30 -8.63 -3.12 8.51
C ASN A 30 -10.16 -2.98 8.61
N ALA A 31 -10.86 -4.10 8.74
CA ALA A 31 -12.33 -4.13 8.76
C ALA A 31 -12.98 -3.37 9.94
N ASN A 32 -12.23 -3.07 11.00
CA ASN A 32 -12.76 -2.60 12.28
C ASN A 32 -12.30 -1.18 12.65
N VAL A 33 -11.17 -0.72 12.11
CA VAL A 33 -10.49 0.50 12.57
C VAL A 33 -9.95 1.27 11.37
N ALA A 34 -10.30 2.56 11.29
CA ALA A 34 -9.76 3.47 10.28
C ALA A 34 -8.24 3.62 10.42
N THR A 35 -7.57 4.03 9.34
CA THR A 35 -6.13 4.27 9.33
C THR A 35 -5.84 5.57 8.61
N THR A 36 -4.92 6.37 9.16
CA THR A 36 -4.35 7.55 8.53
C THR A 36 -2.85 7.35 8.42
N HIS A 37 -2.26 7.74 7.29
CA HIS A 37 -0.83 7.73 7.10
C HIS A 37 -0.40 8.84 6.15
N ILE A 38 0.88 9.18 6.18
CA ILE A 38 1.50 10.07 5.19
C ILE A 38 2.07 9.18 4.08
N ALA A 39 1.80 9.52 2.82
CA ALA A 39 2.37 8.84 1.66
C ALA A 39 3.35 9.79 0.96
N ILE A 40 4.59 9.35 0.77
CA ILE A 40 5.64 10.11 0.09
C ILE A 40 6.09 9.27 -1.11
N ALA A 41 5.86 9.78 -2.32
CA ALA A 41 6.25 9.11 -3.56
C ALA A 41 6.83 10.14 -4.55
N GLN A 42 7.97 9.81 -5.14
CA GLN A 42 8.56 10.61 -6.19
C GLN A 42 7.85 10.34 -7.52
N SER A 43 7.66 11.39 -8.33
CA SER A 43 7.16 11.24 -9.71
C SER A 43 8.29 10.83 -10.65
N GLN A 44 8.02 9.84 -11.51
CA GLN A 44 8.89 9.43 -12.61
C GLN A 44 8.08 9.47 -13.91
N GLY A 45 8.55 10.22 -14.91
CA GLY A 45 7.81 10.37 -16.17
C GLY A 45 6.45 11.10 -16.00
N GLY A 46 6.32 11.96 -14.98
CA GLY A 46 5.13 12.77 -14.75
C GLY A 46 4.08 12.12 -13.85
N THR A 47 4.24 10.87 -13.44
CA THR A 47 3.35 10.19 -12.48
C THR A 47 4.14 9.51 -11.35
N PRO A 48 3.65 9.53 -10.09
CA PRO A 48 4.23 8.74 -9.00
C PRO A 48 3.67 7.31 -8.93
N VAL A 49 2.67 6.96 -9.77
CA VAL A 49 1.91 5.70 -9.64
C VAL A 49 1.48 5.15 -10.99
N THR A 50 1.39 3.82 -11.07
CA THR A 50 0.64 3.10 -12.09
C THR A 50 -0.50 2.34 -11.40
N TRP A 51 -1.74 2.76 -11.64
CA TRP A 51 -2.91 2.07 -11.09
C TRP A 51 -3.19 0.78 -11.86
N LEU A 52 -3.64 -0.23 -11.12
CA LEU A 52 -3.99 -1.55 -11.64
C LEU A 52 -5.43 -1.89 -11.25
N GLU A 53 -5.75 -3.18 -11.11
CA GLU A 53 -7.08 -3.62 -10.71
C GLU A 53 -7.41 -3.32 -9.23
N GLN A 54 -8.71 -3.37 -8.90
CA GLN A 54 -9.15 -3.30 -7.51
C GLN A 54 -8.78 -4.57 -6.74
N VAL A 55 -8.50 -4.40 -5.45
CA VAL A 55 -8.32 -5.53 -4.52
C VAL A 55 -9.66 -6.24 -4.36
N SER A 56 -9.68 -7.55 -4.58
CA SER A 56 -10.89 -8.36 -4.42
C SER A 56 -11.22 -8.61 -2.94
N LYS A 57 -12.46 -9.02 -2.63
CA LYS A 57 -12.84 -9.39 -1.25
C LYS A 57 -12.10 -10.62 -0.70
N ALA A 58 -11.55 -11.46 -1.58
CA ALA A 58 -10.84 -12.67 -1.19
C ALA A 58 -9.37 -12.41 -0.83
N GLN A 59 -8.86 -11.21 -1.13
CA GLN A 59 -7.51 -10.76 -0.85
C GLN A 59 -7.50 -9.93 0.43
#